data_AF-A0A353M186-F1
#
_entry.id   AF-A0A353M186-F1
#
_cell.length_a   1.000
_cell.length_b   1.000
_cell.length_c   1.000
_cell.angle_alpha   90.00
_cell.angle_beta   90.00
_cell.angle_gamma   90.00
#
_symmetry.space_group_name_H-M   'P 1'
#
loop_
_entity.id
_entity.type
_entity.pdbx_description
1 polymer ?
#
loop_
_entity_poly.entity_id
_entity_poly.type
_entity_poly.pdbx_seq_one_letter_code
_entity_poly.pdbx_strand_id
1 'polypeptide(L)'
;EDDLQVERIEFGQTYGGGGRLINDGGGNSHLFYFVKQSLGHGCQLRHQTFREKWSTPQTVSMNVFGELSSFSASWHTDQHVHLVYCGHKDQHLLYRVYNLEHRLWSGAVVFSEERCSYPQFIPTSGGLHLFWQEDTAKTALKVRHKEQYWSEAVLISSGEHHASSVGYRAADDQWSVLWGEEAKFYEAPFGDWSNRKEVQRGDFDYAWVVQGSLTVPIYKPKQEPEALEPEALEPEALEPEPAPEPQPEPAFEVLPSAVTAPSVVESDPQVSDEAKEEAARLERAQKKRDNEQAKLQAAFMEQAFRTLQEWEKVKDEMRRWQREFKLPEPVDLAPIINRLERLERRFLGLQQNQEQSKKQTEDSFAQVEQALVRMRAQLRDLEEPKETKQRSLWDRVLGRR
;
A
#
# COMPACT_ATOMS: atom_id res chain seq x y z
N GLU A 1 26.64 -10.72 23.65
CA GLU A 1 26.43 -10.49 22.22
C GLU A 1 25.07 -11.06 21.90
N ASP A 2 24.09 -10.21 21.64
CA ASP A 2 22.74 -10.66 21.31
C ASP A 2 22.76 -11.26 19.90
N ASP A 3 22.52 -12.57 19.81
CA ASP A 3 22.41 -13.29 18.54
C ASP A 3 21.26 -12.69 17.72
N LEU A 4 21.61 -11.91 16.70
CA LEU A 4 20.66 -11.40 15.72
C LEU A 4 20.02 -12.58 14.98
N GLN A 5 18.78 -12.89 15.33
CA GLN A 5 17.99 -13.89 14.61
C GLN A 5 17.46 -13.30 13.31
N VAL A 6 17.83 -13.91 12.19
CA VAL A 6 17.38 -13.51 10.85
C VAL A 6 16.31 -14.48 10.39
N GLU A 7 15.08 -14.00 10.24
CA GLU A 7 13.95 -14.76 9.67
C GLU A 7 13.63 -14.23 8.27
N ARG A 8 13.55 -15.13 7.28
CA ARG A 8 13.10 -14.79 5.92
C ARG A 8 11.59 -15.01 5.82
N ILE A 9 10.86 -13.93 5.55
CA ILE A 9 9.42 -13.99 5.33
C ILE A 9 9.14 -14.38 3.87
N GLU A 10 8.36 -15.44 3.66
CA GLU A 10 7.87 -15.81 2.34
C GLU A 10 6.51 -15.19 2.06
N PHE A 11 6.43 -14.31 1.06
CA PHE A 11 5.19 -13.58 0.74
C PHE A 11 4.20 -14.37 -0.12
N GLY A 12 4.59 -15.54 -0.65
CA GLY A 12 3.76 -16.41 -1.50
C GLY A 12 3.31 -15.81 -2.84
N GLN A 13 3.56 -14.53 -3.07
CA GLN A 13 3.20 -13.77 -4.26
C GLN A 13 4.32 -12.74 -4.56
N THR A 14 4.36 -12.22 -5.79
CA THR A 14 5.39 -11.28 -6.21
C THR A 14 5.30 -9.97 -5.45
N TYR A 15 6.35 -9.66 -4.69
CA TYR A 15 6.48 -8.41 -3.95
C TYR A 15 6.35 -7.20 -4.89
N GLY A 16 5.45 -6.28 -4.51
CA GLY A 16 5.14 -5.05 -5.25
C GLY A 16 5.87 -3.82 -4.73
N GLY A 17 6.56 -3.90 -3.60
CA GLY A 17 7.18 -2.75 -2.95
C GLY A 17 6.36 -2.20 -1.78
N GLY A 18 6.74 -1.02 -1.32
CA GLY A 18 5.99 -0.25 -0.32
C GLY A 18 6.03 -0.85 1.09
N GLY A 19 7.03 -1.66 1.41
CA GLY A 19 7.19 -2.22 2.76
C GLY A 19 7.19 -1.12 3.83
N ARG A 20 6.26 -1.19 4.77
CA ARG A 20 6.19 -0.32 5.96
C ARG A 20 6.07 -1.18 7.21
N LEU A 21 6.98 -0.99 8.14
CA LEU A 21 6.95 -1.64 9.45
C LEU A 21 6.55 -0.60 10.49
N ILE A 22 5.48 -0.86 11.22
CA ILE A 22 5.06 -0.03 12.36
C ILE A 22 4.94 -0.86 13.63
N ASN A 23 5.04 -0.26 14.80
CA ASN A 23 4.80 -0.94 16.07
C ASN A 23 3.49 -0.45 16.70
N ASP A 24 2.75 -1.35 17.34
CA ASP A 24 1.59 -1.00 18.17
C ASP A 24 2.00 -0.76 19.63
N GLY A 25 1.04 -0.29 20.43
CA GLY A 25 1.23 -0.04 21.87
C GLY A 25 1.35 -1.32 22.71
N GLY A 26 1.09 -2.48 22.11
CA GLY A 26 1.24 -3.80 22.73
C GLY A 26 2.59 -4.45 22.43
N GLY A 27 3.51 -3.76 21.74
CA GLY A 27 4.82 -4.28 21.35
C GLY A 27 4.81 -5.22 20.14
N ASN A 28 3.69 -5.33 19.43
CA ASN A 28 3.61 -6.10 18.19
C ASN A 28 4.11 -5.25 17.01
N SER A 29 4.78 -5.89 16.05
CA SER A 29 5.16 -5.23 14.80
C SER A 29 4.17 -5.55 13.70
N HIS A 30 3.81 -4.56 12.90
CA HIS A 30 2.87 -4.66 11.79
C HIS A 30 3.60 -4.35 10.49
N LEU A 31 3.62 -5.32 9.58
CA LEU A 31 4.21 -5.20 8.27
C LEU A 31 3.13 -5.00 7.21
N PHE A 32 3.21 -3.88 6.51
CA PHE A 32 2.38 -3.54 5.36
C PHE A 32 3.21 -3.58 4.08
N TYR A 33 2.64 -4.10 3.00
CA TYR A 33 3.35 -4.16 1.73
C TYR A 33 2.41 -4.39 0.55
N PHE A 34 2.89 -4.06 -0.64
CA PHE A 34 2.21 -4.37 -1.87
C PHE A 34 2.58 -5.73 -2.43
N VAL A 35 1.60 -6.33 -3.10
CA VAL A 35 1.76 -7.48 -3.97
C VAL A 35 1.26 -7.10 -5.37
N LYS A 36 2.03 -7.48 -6.39
CA LYS A 36 1.66 -7.26 -7.79
C LYS A 36 0.46 -8.15 -8.17
N GLN A 37 -0.52 -7.57 -8.84
CA GLN A 37 -1.63 -8.30 -9.46
C GLN A 37 -1.40 -8.41 -10.98
N SER A 38 -2.32 -9.10 -11.68
CA SER A 38 -2.33 -9.15 -13.14
C SER A 38 -2.42 -7.76 -13.77
N LEU A 39 -1.91 -7.63 -15.00
CA LEU A 39 -1.91 -6.38 -15.76
C LEU A 39 -3.31 -5.74 -15.81
N GLY A 40 -3.38 -4.43 -15.53
CA GLY A 40 -4.62 -3.66 -15.51
C GLY A 40 -5.32 -3.60 -14.14
N HIS A 41 -4.87 -4.38 -13.17
CA HIS A 41 -5.30 -4.28 -11.78
C HIS A 41 -4.33 -3.42 -10.97
N GLY A 42 -4.82 -2.85 -9.87
CA GLY A 42 -3.97 -2.14 -8.92
C GLY A 42 -3.04 -3.10 -8.17
N CYS A 43 -2.44 -2.60 -7.09
CA CYS A 43 -1.72 -3.43 -6.15
C CYS A 43 -2.65 -3.95 -5.05
N GLN A 44 -2.33 -5.14 -4.55
CA GLN A 44 -2.95 -5.67 -3.35
C GLN A 44 -2.14 -5.22 -2.13
N LEU A 45 -2.79 -4.53 -1.19
CA LEU A 45 -2.19 -4.16 0.09
C LEU A 45 -2.38 -5.28 1.09
N ARG A 46 -1.26 -5.78 1.62
CA ARG A 46 -1.19 -6.86 2.59
C ARG A 46 -0.79 -6.33 3.97
N HIS A 47 -1.23 -7.04 4.99
CA HIS A 47 -0.89 -6.80 6.40
C HIS A 47 -0.50 -8.11 7.09
N GLN A 48 0.60 -8.10 7.82
CA GLN A 48 1.02 -9.16 8.72
C GLN A 48 1.39 -8.58 10.08
N THR A 49 1.17 -9.32 11.15
CA THR A 49 1.55 -8.95 12.51
C THR A 49 2.58 -9.93 13.04
N PHE A 50 3.64 -9.42 13.67
CA PHE A 50 4.65 -10.17 14.39
C PHE A 50 4.46 -9.98 15.89
N ARG A 51 4.54 -11.09 16.63
CA ARG A 51 4.59 -11.11 18.10
C ARG A 51 5.77 -11.95 18.55
N GLU A 52 5.67 -13.24 18.29
CA GLU A 52 6.75 -14.24 18.40
C GLU A 52 7.04 -14.89 17.04
N LYS A 53 6.03 -14.89 16.16
CA LYS A 53 6.07 -15.37 14.78
C LYS A 53 5.18 -14.49 13.91
N TRP A 54 5.48 -14.44 12.62
CA TRP A 54 4.63 -13.76 11.66
C TRP A 54 3.27 -14.44 11.50
N SER A 55 2.20 -13.65 11.52
CA SER A 55 0.85 -14.11 11.24
C SER A 55 0.66 -14.43 9.75
N THR A 56 -0.35 -15.22 9.41
CA THR A 56 -0.77 -15.39 8.01
C THR A 56 -1.09 -14.03 7.34
N PRO A 57 -0.60 -13.76 6.11
CA PRO A 57 -0.87 -12.52 5.39
C PRO A 57 -2.36 -12.23 5.19
N GLN A 58 -2.83 -11.11 5.74
CA GLN A 58 -4.18 -10.61 5.55
C GLN A 58 -4.24 -9.69 4.34
N THR A 59 -5.32 -9.80 3.55
CA THR A 59 -5.62 -8.80 2.51
C THR A 59 -6.33 -7.62 3.13
N VAL A 60 -5.75 -6.42 3.02
CA VAL A 60 -6.41 -5.19 3.47
C VAL A 60 -7.29 -4.62 2.36
N SER A 61 -6.73 -4.53 1.16
CA SER A 61 -7.43 -4.06 -0.04
C SER A 61 -6.82 -4.67 -1.29
N MET A 62 -7.65 -4.90 -2.31
CA MET A 62 -7.22 -5.49 -3.59
C MET A 62 -6.99 -4.44 -4.69
N ASN A 63 -7.40 -3.19 -4.49
CA ASN A 63 -7.41 -2.16 -5.54
C ASN A 63 -6.71 -0.88 -5.04
N VAL A 64 -5.44 -0.99 -4.67
CA VAL A 64 -4.62 0.14 -4.20
C VAL A 64 -3.76 0.67 -5.35
N PHE A 65 -3.54 1.98 -5.38
CA PHE A 65 -2.60 2.59 -6.32
C PHE A 65 -1.17 2.13 -6.00
N GLY A 66 -0.43 1.67 -7.00
CA GLY A 66 0.82 0.92 -6.81
C GLY A 66 2.07 1.73 -6.47
N GLU A 67 1.95 3.03 -6.18
CA GLU A 67 3.09 3.87 -5.80
C GLU A 67 3.52 3.65 -4.35
N LEU A 68 4.82 3.74 -4.06
CA LEU A 68 5.38 3.49 -2.73
C LEU A 68 4.86 4.45 -1.65
N SER A 69 4.44 5.64 -2.05
CA SER A 69 3.89 6.70 -1.21
C SER A 69 2.36 6.70 -1.17
N SER A 70 1.68 5.74 -1.81
CA SER A 70 0.22 5.73 -1.93
C SER A 70 -0.51 5.31 -0.65
N PHE A 71 0.21 4.98 0.43
CA PHE A 71 -0.40 4.62 1.71
C PHE A 71 0.48 5.05 2.90
N SER A 72 -0.17 5.19 4.05
CA SER A 72 0.47 5.41 5.33
C SER A 72 -0.29 4.65 6.42
N ALA A 73 0.44 4.12 7.39
CA ALA A 73 -0.13 3.43 8.53
C ALA A 73 0.50 3.98 9.82
N SER A 74 -0.28 4.12 10.89
CA SER A 74 0.23 4.56 12.20
C SER A 74 -0.57 3.92 13.33
N TRP A 75 0.11 3.65 14.43
CA TRP A 75 -0.53 3.38 15.71
C TRP A 75 -1.06 4.68 16.34
N HIS A 76 -2.11 4.58 17.13
CA HIS A 76 -2.67 5.68 17.90
C HIS A 76 -3.11 5.21 19.29
N THR A 77 -3.29 6.16 20.21
CA THR A 77 -3.57 5.90 21.64
C THR A 77 -4.96 5.33 21.90
N ASP A 78 -5.85 5.34 20.91
CA ASP A 78 -7.18 4.70 20.96
C ASP A 78 -7.15 3.19 20.73
N GLN A 79 -5.97 2.58 20.82
CA GLN A 79 -5.74 1.14 20.71
C GLN A 79 -5.97 0.54 19.32
N HIS A 80 -5.90 1.37 18.28
CA HIS A 80 -6.07 0.92 16.90
C HIS A 80 -4.89 1.27 15.99
N VAL A 81 -4.68 0.42 14.98
CA VAL A 81 -3.80 0.75 13.86
C VAL A 81 -4.62 1.41 12.76
N HIS A 82 -4.24 2.63 12.42
CA HIS A 82 -4.85 3.44 11.39
C HIS A 82 -4.12 3.22 10.07
N LEU A 83 -4.89 3.12 9.00
CA LEU A 83 -4.36 2.98 7.65
C LEU A 83 -5.11 3.93 6.72
N VAL A 84 -4.36 4.62 5.88
CA VAL A 84 -4.89 5.39 4.77
C VAL A 84 -4.19 4.94 3.48
N TYR A 85 -4.91 4.88 2.38
CA TYR A 85 -4.36 4.51 1.08
C TYR A 85 -5.15 5.12 -0.09
N CYS A 86 -4.49 5.35 -1.22
CA CYS A 86 -5.13 5.82 -2.44
C CYS A 86 -5.68 4.64 -3.26
N GLY A 87 -6.95 4.72 -3.68
CA GLY A 87 -7.56 3.73 -4.55
C GLY A 87 -6.90 3.65 -5.94
N HIS A 88 -6.96 2.51 -6.62
CA HIS A 88 -6.27 2.36 -7.91
C HIS A 88 -6.80 3.25 -9.05
N LYS A 89 -8.13 3.25 -9.27
CA LYS A 89 -8.74 3.93 -10.44
C LYS A 89 -8.75 5.44 -10.28
N ASP A 90 -9.49 5.91 -9.28
CA ASP A 90 -9.78 7.32 -9.09
C ASP A 90 -8.85 7.97 -8.05
N GLN A 91 -8.00 7.17 -7.39
CA GLN A 91 -7.08 7.62 -6.33
C GLN A 91 -7.77 8.35 -5.18
N HIS A 92 -9.05 8.05 -4.93
CA HIS A 92 -9.73 8.48 -3.71
C HIS A 92 -8.93 8.09 -2.48
N LEU A 93 -8.94 8.95 -1.48
CA LEU A 93 -8.30 8.69 -0.20
C LEU A 93 -9.21 7.81 0.64
N LEU A 94 -8.77 6.59 0.93
CA LEU A 94 -9.53 5.59 1.68
C LEU A 94 -8.87 5.34 3.02
N TYR A 95 -9.69 5.28 4.06
CA TYR A 95 -9.27 5.08 5.43
C TYR A 95 -9.85 3.78 6.00
N ARG A 96 -9.04 3.07 6.77
CA ARG A 96 -9.42 1.85 7.50
C ARG A 96 -8.75 1.82 8.86
N VAL A 97 -9.35 1.06 9.77
CA VAL A 97 -8.85 0.83 11.11
C VAL A 97 -8.72 -0.67 11.33
N TYR A 98 -7.62 -1.09 11.94
CA TYR A 98 -7.42 -2.47 12.38
C TYR A 98 -7.67 -2.55 13.87
N ASN A 99 -8.59 -3.45 14.23
CA ASN A 99 -8.88 -3.76 15.62
C ASN A 99 -7.97 -4.92 16.07
N LEU A 100 -7.13 -4.66 17.07
CA LEU A 100 -6.15 -5.63 17.60
C LEU A 100 -6.81 -6.82 18.31
N GLU A 101 -7.96 -6.60 18.95
CA GLU A 101 -8.69 -7.61 19.73
C GLU A 101 -9.30 -8.67 18.80
N HIS A 102 -10.03 -8.21 17.78
CA HIS A 102 -10.69 -9.08 16.81
C HIS A 102 -9.79 -9.48 15.63
N ARG A 103 -8.64 -8.81 15.46
CA ARG A 103 -7.67 -9.01 14.37
C ARG A 103 -8.27 -8.82 12.98
N LEU A 104 -9.17 -7.85 12.87
CA LEU A 104 -9.94 -7.56 11.66
C LEU A 104 -9.80 -6.09 11.25
N TRP A 105 -9.87 -5.88 9.95
CA TRP A 105 -9.94 -4.54 9.35
C TRP A 105 -11.39 -4.10 9.24
N SER A 106 -11.62 -2.81 9.52
CA SER A 106 -12.88 -2.15 9.23
C SER A 106 -13.17 -2.11 7.71
N GLY A 107 -14.42 -1.76 7.38
CA GLY A 107 -14.76 -1.28 6.04
C GLY A 107 -13.93 -0.03 5.67
N ALA A 108 -13.77 0.20 4.36
CA ALA A 108 -13.13 1.40 3.85
C ALA A 108 -14.09 2.60 3.98
N VAL A 109 -13.60 3.69 4.56
CA VAL A 109 -14.29 4.98 4.62
C VAL A 109 -13.58 5.95 3.67
N VAL A 110 -14.33 6.67 2.86
CA VAL A 110 -13.76 7.67 1.95
C VAL A 110 -13.47 8.95 2.74
N PHE A 111 -12.22 9.41 2.72
CA PHE A 111 -11.81 10.68 3.31
C PHE A 111 -11.79 11.82 2.29
N SER A 112 -11.52 11.49 1.03
CA SER A 112 -11.64 12.40 -0.11
C SER A 112 -12.01 11.62 -1.37
N GLU A 113 -12.95 12.19 -2.13
CA GLU A 113 -13.37 11.70 -3.45
C GLU A 113 -12.51 12.29 -4.57
N GLU A 114 -11.61 13.23 -4.26
CA GLU A 114 -10.68 13.77 -5.24
C GLU A 114 -9.50 12.81 -5.45
N ARG A 115 -8.78 13.01 -6.55
CA ARG A 115 -7.55 12.27 -6.83
C ARG A 115 -6.48 12.66 -5.81
N CYS A 116 -6.05 11.74 -4.98
CA CYS A 116 -5.13 12.00 -3.87
C CYS A 116 -3.76 11.37 -4.05
N SER A 117 -2.73 12.04 -3.52
CA SER A 117 -1.35 11.57 -3.47
C SER A 117 -0.68 11.88 -2.13
N TYR A 118 0.42 11.17 -1.85
CA TYR A 118 1.26 11.32 -0.66
C TYR A 118 0.52 11.40 0.69
N PRO A 119 -0.41 10.48 1.00
CA PRO A 119 -1.00 10.46 2.32
C PRO A 119 0.05 10.09 3.39
N GLN A 120 0.05 10.83 4.49
CA GLN A 120 1.03 10.66 5.55
C GLN A 120 0.44 10.92 6.94
N PHE A 121 0.57 9.93 7.82
CA PHE A 121 0.32 10.10 9.23
C PHE A 121 1.53 10.70 9.96
N ILE A 122 1.26 11.65 10.85
CA ILE A 122 2.21 12.24 11.79
C ILE A 122 1.62 12.12 13.21
N PRO A 123 2.10 11.18 14.03
CA PRO A 123 1.70 11.05 15.41
C PRO A 123 2.38 12.15 16.23
N THR A 124 1.60 12.88 17.01
CA THR A 124 2.07 13.90 17.95
C THR A 124 1.55 13.59 19.35
N SER A 125 2.07 14.28 20.36
CA SER A 125 1.56 14.17 21.74
C SER A 125 0.08 14.55 21.86
N GLY A 126 -0.39 15.47 21.00
CA GLY A 126 -1.78 15.93 20.95
C GLY A 126 -2.73 15.05 20.13
N GLY A 127 -2.24 14.05 19.40
CA GLY A 127 -3.11 13.17 18.60
C GLY A 127 -2.45 12.69 17.30
N LEU A 128 -3.26 12.32 16.32
CA LEU A 128 -2.79 11.85 15.01
C LEU A 128 -3.18 12.83 13.90
N HIS A 129 -2.19 13.34 13.17
CA HIS A 129 -2.43 14.19 12.01
C HIS A 129 -2.28 13.38 10.72
N LEU A 130 -3.15 13.63 9.76
CA LEU A 130 -3.11 13.05 8.42
C LEU A 130 -3.00 14.16 7.40
N PHE A 131 -1.90 14.19 6.65
CA PHE A 131 -1.68 15.10 5.54
C PHE A 131 -1.81 14.34 4.22
N TRP A 132 -2.33 15.00 3.19
CA TRP A 132 -2.35 14.48 1.82
C TRP A 132 -2.42 15.62 0.81
N GLN A 133 -2.10 15.30 -0.44
CA GLN A 133 -2.23 16.21 -1.57
C GLN A 133 -3.43 15.81 -2.43
N GLU A 134 -4.24 16.77 -2.84
CA GLU A 134 -5.33 16.56 -3.80
C GLU A 134 -5.00 17.19 -5.14
N ASP A 135 -5.05 16.39 -6.19
CA ASP A 135 -4.79 16.77 -7.57
C ASP A 135 -6.08 17.23 -8.24
N THR A 136 -6.43 18.50 -8.03
CA THR A 136 -7.55 19.16 -8.70
C THR A 136 -7.04 20.00 -9.89
N ALA A 137 -7.53 21.23 -10.08
CA ALA A 137 -6.90 22.20 -10.99
C ALA A 137 -5.50 22.63 -10.49
N LYS A 138 -5.32 22.64 -9.17
CA LYS A 138 -4.07 22.88 -8.47
C LYS A 138 -3.87 21.78 -7.43
N THR A 139 -2.61 21.47 -7.13
CA THR A 139 -2.28 20.49 -6.09
C THR A 139 -2.48 21.16 -4.73
N ALA A 140 -3.51 20.74 -4.00
CA ALA A 140 -3.89 21.32 -2.72
C ALA A 140 -3.37 20.45 -1.56
N LEU A 141 -2.71 21.05 -0.58
CA LEU A 141 -2.30 20.37 0.65
C LEU A 141 -3.41 20.46 1.69
N LYS A 142 -3.88 19.30 2.15
CA LYS A 142 -4.93 19.19 3.17
C LYS A 142 -4.48 18.42 4.39
N VAL A 143 -5.16 18.66 5.50
CA VAL A 143 -4.96 17.96 6.76
C VAL A 143 -6.28 17.58 7.43
N ARG A 144 -6.26 16.46 8.16
CA ARG A 144 -7.21 16.14 9.22
C ARG A 144 -6.43 15.84 10.49
N HIS A 145 -6.97 16.22 11.63
CA HIS A 145 -6.44 15.80 12.92
C HIS A 145 -7.43 14.83 13.58
N LYS A 146 -6.89 13.90 14.35
CA LYS A 146 -7.64 12.94 15.14
C LYS A 146 -7.27 13.10 16.60
N GLU A 147 -8.27 13.43 17.39
CA GLU A 147 -8.25 13.25 18.84
C GLU A 147 -9.08 11.99 19.15
N GLN A 148 -10.27 12.16 19.72
CA GLN A 148 -11.26 11.10 19.81
C GLN A 148 -11.83 10.76 18.42
N TYR A 149 -12.15 11.79 17.64
CA TYR A 149 -12.75 11.70 16.30
C TYR A 149 -11.88 12.40 15.26
N TRP A 150 -12.15 12.13 13.97
CA TRP A 150 -11.51 12.85 12.88
C TRP A 150 -12.19 14.19 12.66
N SER A 151 -11.39 15.25 12.55
CA SER A 151 -11.84 16.58 12.15
C SER A 151 -12.32 16.61 10.71
N GLU A 152 -12.98 17.72 10.34
CA GLU A 152 -13.14 18.07 8.92
C GLU A 152 -11.78 18.27 8.24
N ALA A 153 -11.76 18.13 6.92
CA ALA A 153 -10.57 18.38 6.12
C ALA A 153 -10.30 19.89 6.04
N VAL A 154 -9.11 20.31 6.47
CA VAL A 154 -8.66 21.69 6.40
C VAL A 154 -7.70 21.85 5.24
N LEU A 155 -7.93 22.87 4.40
CA LEU A 155 -7.01 23.29 3.35
C LEU A 155 -5.90 24.14 3.97
N ILE A 156 -4.64 23.69 3.86
CA ILE A 156 -3.47 24.40 4.40
C ILE A 156 -2.83 25.29 3.32
N SER A 157 -2.72 24.76 2.10
CA SER A 157 -2.20 25.51 0.96
C SER A 157 -3.12 26.68 0.59
N SER A 158 -2.63 27.67 -0.17
CA SER A 158 -3.48 28.76 -0.70
C SER A 158 -4.63 28.26 -1.58
N GLY A 159 -4.43 27.14 -2.29
CA GLY A 159 -5.35 26.66 -3.32
C GLY A 159 -5.20 27.36 -4.67
N GLU A 160 -4.42 28.43 -4.74
CA GLU A 160 -4.17 29.20 -5.96
C GLU A 160 -3.01 28.61 -6.78
N HIS A 161 -2.06 27.98 -6.09
CA HIS A 161 -0.83 27.44 -6.64
C HIS A 161 -0.61 25.97 -6.26
N HIS A 162 0.28 25.27 -6.97
CA HIS A 162 0.59 23.88 -6.67
C HIS A 162 1.44 23.77 -5.39
N ALA A 163 0.90 23.10 -4.38
CA ALA A 163 1.65 22.69 -3.20
C ALA A 163 2.66 21.58 -3.59
N SER A 164 3.91 21.75 -3.19
CA SER A 164 5.00 20.83 -3.49
C SER A 164 6.01 20.77 -2.34
N SER A 165 6.98 19.87 -2.43
CA SER A 165 8.09 19.78 -1.46
C SER A 165 7.63 19.69 0.01
N VAL A 166 6.51 19.01 0.26
CA VAL A 166 5.92 18.89 1.60
C VAL A 166 6.86 18.12 2.52
N GLY A 167 7.08 18.65 3.71
CA GLY A 167 7.80 18.02 4.79
C GLY A 167 7.41 18.61 6.13
N TYR A 168 8.07 18.19 7.18
CA TYR A 168 7.71 18.55 8.54
C TYR A 168 8.95 19.00 9.31
N ARG A 169 8.73 19.71 10.40
CA ARG A 169 9.78 20.03 11.36
C ARG A 169 9.23 19.70 12.73
N ALA A 170 10.08 19.06 13.53
CA ALA A 170 9.83 18.80 14.93
C ALA A 170 10.92 19.55 15.71
N ALA A 171 10.55 20.59 16.44
CA ALA A 171 11.45 21.36 17.30
C ALA A 171 10.75 21.60 18.64
N ASP A 172 11.42 21.30 19.76
CA ASP A 172 10.94 21.57 21.13
C ASP A 172 9.49 21.12 21.39
N ASP A 173 9.16 19.87 21.00
CA ASP A 173 7.82 19.26 21.05
C ASP A 173 6.74 19.95 20.19
N GLN A 174 7.11 20.95 19.40
CA GLN A 174 6.24 21.58 18.42
C GLN A 174 6.49 21.03 17.02
N TRP A 175 5.38 20.73 16.36
CA TRP A 175 5.36 20.28 14.98
C TRP A 175 4.91 21.40 14.06
N SER A 176 5.62 21.56 12.95
CA SER A 176 5.20 22.41 11.84
C SER A 176 5.25 21.63 10.52
N VAL A 177 4.37 22.02 9.60
CA VAL A 177 4.38 21.53 8.21
C VAL A 177 5.01 22.61 7.35
N LEU A 178 5.87 22.18 6.44
CA LEU A 178 6.54 23.05 5.47
C LEU A 178 6.20 22.61 4.06
N TRP A 179 5.93 23.56 3.17
CA TRP A 179 5.60 23.27 1.78
C TRP A 179 5.95 24.45 0.88
N GLY A 180 6.20 24.15 -0.40
CA GLY A 180 6.43 25.15 -1.43
C GLY A 180 5.18 25.42 -2.25
N GLU A 181 4.93 26.69 -2.55
CA GLU A 181 3.98 27.12 -3.57
C GLU A 181 4.66 28.15 -4.49
N GLU A 182 4.73 27.83 -5.78
CA GLU A 182 5.50 28.58 -6.76
C GLU A 182 6.97 28.78 -6.34
N ALA A 183 7.38 30.04 -6.15
CA ALA A 183 8.72 30.45 -5.73
C ALA A 183 8.86 30.60 -4.21
N LYS A 184 7.75 30.45 -3.46
CA LYS A 184 7.70 30.70 -2.02
C LYS A 184 7.67 29.40 -1.23
N PHE A 185 8.21 29.44 -0.02
CA PHE A 185 8.19 28.32 0.90
C PHE A 185 7.51 28.77 2.19
N TYR A 186 6.60 27.95 2.71
CA TYR A 186 5.76 28.29 3.84
C TYR A 186 5.96 27.30 4.97
N GLU A 187 5.79 27.79 6.20
CA GLU A 187 5.76 27.01 7.43
C GLU A 187 4.46 27.34 8.19
N ALA A 188 3.77 26.33 8.68
CA ALA A 188 2.63 26.50 9.59
C ALA A 188 2.73 25.51 10.76
N PRO A 189 2.54 25.98 12.01
CA PRO A 189 2.49 25.10 13.18
C PRO A 189 1.23 24.21 13.14
N PHE A 190 1.34 23.02 13.71
CA PHE A 190 0.21 22.09 13.79
C PHE A 190 -0.90 22.69 14.66
N GLY A 191 -2.13 22.68 14.15
CA GLY A 191 -3.31 23.23 14.82
C GLY A 191 -3.57 24.71 14.56
N ASP A 192 -2.57 25.48 14.13
CA ASP A 192 -2.71 26.90 13.78
C ASP A 192 -2.34 27.13 12.30
N TRP A 193 -3.18 26.57 11.42
CA TRP A 193 -2.99 26.53 9.97
C TRP A 193 -3.09 27.90 9.30
N SER A 194 -3.78 28.86 9.94
CA SER A 194 -3.95 30.22 9.44
C SER A 194 -2.69 31.06 9.62
N ASN A 195 -1.86 30.74 10.61
CA ASN A 195 -0.60 31.41 10.91
C ASN A 195 0.55 30.87 10.05
N ARG A 196 0.34 30.79 8.74
CA ARG A 196 1.38 30.41 7.79
C ARG A 196 2.37 31.56 7.60
N LYS A 197 3.66 31.25 7.68
CA LYS A 197 4.75 32.21 7.50
C LYS A 197 5.58 31.83 6.30
N GLU A 198 5.97 32.82 5.51
CA GLU A 198 6.93 32.63 4.43
C GLU A 198 8.33 32.49 5.04
N VAL A 199 9.05 31.44 4.65
CA VAL A 199 10.39 31.10 5.13
C VAL A 199 11.31 30.83 3.93
N GLN A 200 12.63 30.95 4.11
CA GLN A 200 13.56 30.64 3.03
C GLN A 200 13.85 29.14 3.00
N ARG A 201 13.62 28.49 1.86
CA ARG A 201 13.96 27.07 1.67
C ARG A 201 15.45 26.79 1.92
N GLY A 202 16.31 27.76 1.63
CA GLY A 202 17.76 27.66 1.80
C GLY A 202 18.21 27.43 3.24
N ASP A 203 17.38 27.82 4.21
CA ASP A 203 17.67 27.74 5.65
C ASP A 203 17.46 26.33 6.21
N PHE A 204 17.02 25.38 5.39
CA PHE A 204 16.71 24.02 5.82
C PHE A 204 17.48 22.96 5.04
N ASP A 205 17.88 21.91 5.75
CA ASP A 205 18.34 20.64 5.19
C ASP A 205 17.20 19.63 5.18
N TYR A 206 17.01 18.97 4.04
CA TYR A 206 15.97 17.95 3.87
C TYR A 206 16.54 16.56 4.15
N ALA A 207 15.94 15.83 5.09
CA ALA A 207 16.33 14.48 5.44
C ALA A 207 15.12 13.60 5.74
N TRP A 208 15.22 12.30 5.41
CA TRP A 208 14.26 11.30 5.88
C TRP A 208 14.69 10.81 7.26
N VAL A 209 13.84 11.01 8.27
CA VAL A 209 14.11 10.61 9.65
C VAL A 209 13.11 9.55 10.06
N VAL A 210 13.57 8.56 10.83
CA VAL A 210 12.69 7.59 11.48
C VAL A 210 12.28 8.16 12.83
N GLN A 211 10.99 8.45 12.99
CA GLN A 211 10.42 8.92 14.25
C GLN A 211 9.40 7.90 14.74
N GLY A 212 9.70 7.30 15.90
CA GLY A 212 9.02 6.08 16.33
C GLY A 212 9.17 4.99 15.27
N SER A 213 8.06 4.58 14.66
CA SER A 213 8.06 3.59 13.59
C SER A 213 7.68 4.16 12.22
N LEU A 214 7.75 5.48 12.04
CA LEU A 214 7.39 6.15 10.79
C LEU A 214 8.62 6.82 10.16
N THR A 215 8.74 6.69 8.84
CA THR A 215 9.72 7.47 8.07
C THR A 215 9.07 8.76 7.64
N VAL A 216 9.57 9.89 8.15
CA VAL A 216 9.00 11.22 7.96
C VAL A 216 10.02 12.11 7.22
N PRO A 217 9.60 12.88 6.20
CA PRO A 217 10.46 13.86 5.56
C PRO A 217 10.59 15.09 6.47
N ILE A 218 11.75 15.28 7.06
CA ILE A 218 12.03 16.36 8.01
C ILE A 218 12.90 17.45 7.37
N TYR A 219 12.50 18.70 7.55
CA TYR A 219 13.33 19.87 7.33
C TYR A 219 14.02 20.26 8.64
N LYS A 220 15.35 20.11 8.67
CA LYS A 220 16.18 20.54 9.79
C LYS A 220 16.69 21.95 9.51
N PRO A 221 16.54 22.92 10.42
CA PRO A 221 17.15 24.22 10.23
C PRO A 221 18.67 24.06 10.17
N LYS A 222 19.30 24.68 9.18
CA LYS A 222 20.74 24.88 9.18
C LYS A 222 21.02 25.84 10.32
N GLN A 223 21.67 25.35 11.37
CA GLN A 223 22.25 26.26 12.34
C GLN A 223 23.19 27.18 11.56
N GLU A 224 22.97 28.50 11.63
CA GLU A 224 24.03 29.43 11.26
C GLU A 224 25.27 28.98 12.05
N PRO A 225 26.44 28.85 11.41
CA PRO A 225 27.65 28.62 12.17
C PRO A 225 27.72 29.76 13.18
N GLU A 226 27.59 29.42 14.46
CA GLU A 226 27.94 30.30 15.57
C GLU A 226 29.24 30.96 15.14
N ALA A 227 29.17 32.28 14.93
CA ALA A 227 30.35 33.06 14.63
C ALA A 227 31.36 32.68 15.71
N LEU A 228 32.43 32.00 15.31
CA LEU A 228 33.57 31.69 16.15
C LEU A 228 33.90 32.98 16.88
N GLU A 229 33.51 33.05 18.16
CA GLU A 229 34.11 33.99 19.09
C GLU A 229 35.62 33.77 18.94
N PRO A 230 36.41 34.81 18.66
CA PRO A 230 37.85 34.62 18.63
C PRO A 230 38.25 34.16 20.03
N GLU A 231 38.70 32.90 20.13
CA GLU A 231 39.35 32.33 21.29
C GLU A 231 40.41 33.33 21.77
N ALA A 232 40.05 34.08 22.82
CA ALA A 232 41.00 34.76 23.66
C ALA A 232 41.77 33.66 24.39
N LEU A 233 42.96 33.35 23.86
CA LEU A 233 43.93 32.47 24.49
C LEU A 233 44.20 32.92 25.93
N GLU A 234 44.08 31.93 26.81
CA GLU A 234 44.18 31.94 28.26
C GLU A 234 45.52 32.42 28.86
N PRO A 235 45.56 32.67 30.19
CA PRO A 235 46.68 33.28 30.93
C PRO A 235 47.59 32.25 31.63
N GLU A 236 48.87 32.57 31.87
CA GLU A 236 49.71 31.84 32.86
C GLU A 236 50.74 32.73 33.61
N ALA A 237 50.57 32.74 34.95
CA ALA A 237 51.53 32.68 36.08
C ALA A 237 52.64 33.74 36.36
N LEU A 238 52.37 34.54 37.43
CA LEU A 238 53.12 34.79 38.70
C LEU A 238 54.61 35.20 38.76
N GLU A 239 54.91 36.32 39.46
CA GLU A 239 55.62 36.40 40.77
C GLU A 239 55.68 37.86 41.33
N PRO A 240 55.98 38.10 42.64
CA PRO A 240 55.31 39.12 43.48
C PRO A 240 56.16 40.29 44.06
N GLU A 241 55.42 41.34 44.50
CA GLU A 241 55.67 42.37 45.56
C GLU A 241 56.92 43.32 45.49
N PRO A 242 56.91 44.53 46.12
CA PRO A 242 56.08 44.98 47.26
C PRO A 242 55.43 46.37 47.17
N ALA A 243 54.44 46.61 48.05
CA ALA A 243 53.89 47.92 48.40
C ALA A 243 54.88 48.76 49.24
N PRO A 244 54.73 50.10 49.36
CA PRO A 244 53.83 50.67 50.40
C PRO A 244 53.13 52.01 49.99
N GLU A 245 51.86 52.21 50.35
CA GLU A 245 51.36 53.13 51.41
C GLU A 245 50.62 54.39 50.85
N PRO A 246 49.71 55.03 51.63
CA PRO A 246 48.34 55.26 51.19
C PRO A 246 47.81 56.72 51.37
N GLN A 247 46.50 56.88 51.06
CA GLN A 247 45.55 57.94 51.50
C GLN A 247 45.63 59.34 50.84
N PRO A 248 44.60 60.21 50.96
CA PRO A 248 43.19 59.99 51.37
C PRO A 248 42.13 60.62 50.43
N GLU A 249 40.86 60.24 50.64
CA GLU A 249 39.66 60.97 50.20
C GLU A 249 39.58 62.38 50.85
N PRO A 250 38.71 63.25 50.32
CA PRO A 250 37.72 63.81 51.23
C PRO A 250 36.29 63.81 50.69
N ALA A 251 35.39 63.85 51.67
CA ALA A 251 33.94 63.76 51.62
C ALA A 251 33.22 65.12 51.46
N PHE A 252 31.88 65.03 51.51
CA PHE A 252 30.84 66.09 51.64
C PHE A 252 30.35 66.68 50.30
N GLU A 253 29.05 66.88 50.00
CA GLU A 253 27.89 67.43 50.75
C GLU A 253 26.60 67.11 49.91
N VAL A 254 25.54 66.44 50.39
CA VAL A 254 24.33 66.89 51.11
C VAL A 254 23.34 67.84 50.36
N LEU A 255 22.25 67.23 49.82
CA LEU A 255 20.81 67.65 49.77
C LEU A 255 20.31 68.75 48.77
N PRO A 256 18.97 69.03 48.62
CA PRO A 256 18.04 68.42 47.64
C PRO A 256 17.10 69.46 46.92
N SER A 257 16.01 68.99 46.30
CA SER A 257 14.84 69.74 45.72
C SER A 257 14.88 69.99 44.21
N ALA A 258 13.80 69.98 43.42
CA ALA A 258 12.40 69.54 43.55
C ALA A 258 11.73 69.77 42.16
N VAL A 259 10.62 69.05 41.88
CA VAL A 259 9.54 69.35 40.89
C VAL A 259 9.97 69.29 39.38
N THR A 260 9.28 68.70 38.38
CA THR A 260 7.85 68.54 38.07
C THR A 260 7.70 67.57 36.87
N ALA A 261 6.59 66.83 36.79
CA ALA A 261 6.13 66.02 35.63
C ALA A 261 5.70 66.90 34.42
N PRO A 262 5.46 66.36 33.20
CA PRO A 262 4.23 65.59 32.83
C PRO A 262 4.49 64.30 31.99
N SER A 263 3.75 63.18 32.20
CA SER A 263 2.46 62.74 31.61
C SER A 263 2.49 62.32 30.12
N VAL A 264 2.54 61.01 29.83
CA VAL A 264 1.44 60.10 29.34
C VAL A 264 1.28 60.06 27.81
N VAL A 265 1.56 58.89 27.20
CA VAL A 265 0.66 58.16 26.28
C VAL A 265 1.03 56.66 26.33
N GLU A 266 0.33 55.89 27.18
CA GLU A 266 0.14 54.45 27.00
C GLU A 266 -1.21 54.27 26.28
N SER A 267 -1.21 53.58 25.15
CA SER A 267 -2.43 53.23 24.41
C SER A 267 -2.69 51.73 24.54
N ASP A 268 -3.58 51.37 25.47
CA ASP A 268 -4.28 50.08 25.50
C ASP A 268 -5.22 49.96 24.28
N PRO A 269 -5.27 48.83 23.56
CA PRO A 269 -6.38 48.55 22.67
C PRO A 269 -7.55 48.00 23.50
N GLN A 270 -8.54 48.87 23.77
CA GLN A 270 -9.87 48.46 24.23
C GLN A 270 -10.53 47.59 23.15
N VAL A 271 -10.43 46.26 23.30
CA VAL A 271 -11.35 45.32 22.66
C VAL A 271 -12.68 45.43 23.41
N SER A 272 -13.71 45.96 22.75
CA SER A 272 -15.04 46.14 23.32
C SER A 272 -15.59 44.82 23.87
N ASP A 273 -16.27 44.86 25.01
CA ASP A 273 -16.89 43.69 25.63
C ASP A 273 -17.92 43.00 24.72
N GLU A 274 -18.49 43.75 23.76
CA GLU A 274 -19.36 43.24 22.71
C GLU A 274 -18.64 42.27 21.74
N ALA A 275 -17.38 42.54 21.38
CA ALA A 275 -16.59 41.66 20.53
C ALA A 275 -16.21 40.35 21.24
N LYS A 276 -16.00 40.40 22.56
CA LYS A 276 -15.76 39.21 23.39
C LYS A 276 -17.03 38.36 23.55
N GLU A 277 -18.20 39.00 23.70
CA GLU A 277 -19.48 38.29 23.71
C GLU A 277 -19.83 37.65 22.36
N GLU A 278 -19.54 38.32 21.24
CA GLU A 278 -19.74 37.73 19.91
C GLU A 278 -18.80 36.55 19.64
N ALA A 279 -17.52 36.66 20.01
CA ALA A 279 -16.57 35.55 19.93
C ALA A 279 -17.01 34.35 20.78
N ALA A 280 -17.50 34.57 22.00
CA ALA A 280 -18.02 33.52 22.87
C ALA A 280 -19.30 32.86 22.32
N ARG A 281 -20.15 33.61 21.58
CA ARG A 281 -21.33 33.07 20.89
C ARG A 281 -20.95 32.21 19.69
N LEU A 282 -19.96 32.64 18.91
CA LEU A 282 -19.43 31.87 17.77
C LEU A 282 -18.76 30.57 18.24
N GLU A 283 -17.97 30.61 19.31
CA GLU A 283 -17.32 29.43 19.88
C GLU A 283 -18.34 28.42 20.42
N ARG A 284 -19.41 28.89 21.09
CA ARG A 284 -20.52 28.02 21.54
C ARG A 284 -21.30 27.43 20.37
N ALA A 285 -21.43 28.15 19.26
CA ALA A 285 -22.08 27.66 18.06
C ALA A 285 -21.22 26.60 17.34
N GLN A 286 -19.91 26.79 17.27
CA GLN A 286 -18.96 25.79 16.77
C GLN A 286 -18.97 24.52 17.63
N LYS A 287 -18.82 24.65 18.95
CA LYS A 287 -18.89 23.50 19.87
C LYS A 287 -20.18 22.69 19.76
N LYS A 288 -21.31 23.34 19.44
CA LYS A 288 -22.58 22.63 19.17
C LYS A 288 -22.54 21.84 17.86
N ARG A 289 -22.02 22.42 16.78
CA ARG A 289 -21.84 21.73 15.50
C ARG A 289 -20.89 20.56 15.63
N ASP A 290 -19.76 20.75 16.31
CA ASP A 290 -18.75 19.70 16.53
C ASP A 290 -19.34 18.54 17.35
N ASN A 291 -20.16 18.84 18.37
CA ASN A 291 -20.85 17.82 19.16
C ASN A 291 -21.93 17.07 18.35
N GLU A 292 -22.65 17.76 17.47
CA GLU A 292 -23.61 17.12 16.55
C GLU A 292 -22.90 16.21 15.55
N GLN A 293 -21.77 16.65 14.98
CA GLN A 293 -20.95 15.81 14.10
C GLN A 293 -20.33 14.62 14.84
N ALA A 294 -19.85 14.81 16.07
CA ALA A 294 -19.34 13.72 16.91
C ALA A 294 -20.42 12.67 17.19
N LYS A 295 -21.66 13.10 17.44
CA LYS A 295 -22.80 12.17 17.58
C LYS A 295 -23.11 11.43 16.29
N LEU A 296 -23.04 12.09 15.14
CA LEU A 296 -23.26 11.44 13.84
C LEU A 296 -22.15 10.42 13.54
N GLN A 297 -20.89 10.75 13.81
CA GLN A 297 -19.78 9.82 13.64
C GLN A 297 -19.86 8.65 14.63
N ALA A 298 -20.21 8.90 15.89
CA ALA A 298 -20.41 7.86 16.90
C ALA A 298 -21.57 6.92 16.52
N ALA A 299 -22.71 7.47 16.07
CA ALA A 299 -23.83 6.69 15.60
C ALA A 299 -23.47 5.85 14.36
N PHE A 300 -22.71 6.44 13.43
CA PHE A 300 -22.21 5.72 12.25
C PHE A 300 -21.26 4.59 12.64
N MET A 301 -20.32 4.83 13.55
CA MET A 301 -19.42 3.81 14.06
C MET A 301 -20.18 2.71 14.80
N GLU A 302 -21.14 3.06 15.66
CA GLU A 302 -21.96 2.09 16.36
C GLU A 302 -22.78 1.23 15.40
N GLN A 303 -23.37 1.83 14.36
CA GLN A 303 -24.06 1.09 13.30
C GLN A 303 -23.11 0.18 12.51
N ALA A 304 -21.89 0.63 12.21
CA ALA A 304 -20.86 -0.18 11.58
C ALA A 304 -20.41 -1.35 12.47
N PHE A 305 -20.29 -1.15 13.79
CA PHE A 305 -19.95 -2.22 14.72
C PHE A 305 -21.10 -3.21 14.91
N ARG A 306 -22.36 -2.75 14.97
CA ARG A 306 -23.53 -3.62 15.03
C ARG A 306 -23.63 -4.50 13.78
N THR A 307 -23.50 -3.90 12.60
CA THR A 307 -23.52 -4.65 11.33
C THR A 307 -22.35 -5.63 11.22
N LEU A 308 -21.16 -5.29 11.75
CA LEU A 308 -20.04 -6.23 11.82
C LEU A 308 -20.33 -7.39 12.78
N GLN A 309 -20.90 -7.12 13.96
CA GLN A 309 -21.31 -8.17 14.91
C GLN A 309 -22.42 -9.08 14.34
N GLU A 310 -23.38 -8.52 13.61
CA GLU A 310 -24.39 -9.29 12.89
C GLU A 310 -23.74 -10.19 11.84
N TRP A 311 -22.75 -9.69 11.09
CA TRP A 311 -21.97 -10.50 10.18
C TRP A 311 -21.17 -11.58 10.91
N GLU A 312 -20.56 -11.30 12.05
CA GLU A 312 -19.87 -12.33 12.83
C GLU A 312 -20.82 -13.43 13.30
N LYS A 313 -22.00 -13.07 13.80
CA LYS A 313 -23.06 -14.04 14.13
C LYS A 313 -23.46 -14.87 12.92
N VAL A 314 -23.67 -14.25 11.76
CA VAL A 314 -23.97 -14.96 10.50
C VAL A 314 -22.82 -15.88 10.09
N LYS A 315 -21.56 -15.49 10.25
CA LYS A 315 -20.40 -16.36 9.99
C LYS A 315 -20.35 -17.54 10.94
N ASP A 316 -20.64 -17.32 12.21
CA ASP A 316 -20.65 -18.40 13.21
C ASP A 316 -21.84 -19.35 13.00
N GLU A 317 -23.00 -18.83 12.62
CA GLU A 317 -24.13 -19.62 12.13
C GLU A 317 -23.78 -20.38 10.85
N MET A 318 -23.08 -19.76 9.91
CA MET A 318 -22.64 -20.42 8.67
C MET A 318 -21.59 -21.50 8.96
N ARG A 319 -20.68 -21.29 9.93
CA ARG A 319 -19.75 -22.33 10.41
C ARG A 319 -20.47 -23.43 11.18
N ARG A 320 -21.54 -23.11 11.89
CA ARG A 320 -22.40 -24.09 12.58
C ARG A 320 -23.16 -24.92 11.56
N TRP A 321 -23.77 -24.28 10.56
CA TRP A 321 -24.37 -24.94 9.41
C TRP A 321 -23.33 -25.76 8.67
N GLN A 322 -22.13 -25.27 8.40
CA GLN A 322 -21.08 -26.08 7.75
C GLN A 322 -20.68 -27.33 8.57
N ARG A 323 -20.81 -27.28 9.90
CA ARG A 323 -20.59 -28.43 10.79
C ARG A 323 -21.78 -29.38 10.83
N GLU A 324 -23.01 -28.85 10.81
CA GLU A 324 -24.26 -29.62 10.87
C GLU A 324 -24.65 -30.18 9.49
N PHE A 325 -24.39 -29.42 8.43
CA PHE A 325 -24.56 -29.76 7.02
C PHE A 325 -23.31 -30.50 6.52
N LYS A 326 -23.20 -31.75 6.92
CA LYS A 326 -22.35 -32.70 6.19
C LYS A 326 -23.03 -32.97 4.86
N LEU A 327 -22.54 -32.33 3.78
CA LEU A 327 -22.86 -32.75 2.42
C LEU A 327 -22.68 -34.27 2.35
N PRO A 328 -23.63 -35.04 1.80
CA PRO A 328 -23.42 -36.46 1.57
C PRO A 328 -22.10 -36.62 0.81
N GLU A 329 -21.27 -37.57 1.25
CA GLU A 329 -19.97 -37.83 0.62
C GLU A 329 -20.16 -37.90 -0.90
N PRO A 330 -19.35 -37.18 -1.68
CA PRO A 330 -19.49 -37.18 -3.12
C PRO A 330 -19.41 -38.65 -3.58
N VAL A 331 -20.47 -39.10 -4.24
CA VAL A 331 -20.55 -40.46 -4.78
C VAL A 331 -19.30 -40.69 -5.62
N ASP A 332 -18.47 -41.64 -5.23
CA ASP A 332 -17.23 -41.93 -5.94
C ASP A 332 -17.55 -42.34 -7.40
N LEU A 333 -17.21 -41.46 -8.34
CA LEU A 333 -17.42 -41.68 -9.77
C LEU A 333 -16.25 -42.42 -10.42
N ALA A 334 -15.15 -42.67 -9.70
CA ALA A 334 -14.01 -43.45 -10.18
C ALA A 334 -14.40 -44.81 -10.80
N PRO A 335 -15.32 -45.62 -10.24
CA PRO A 335 -15.73 -46.87 -10.87
C PRO A 335 -16.43 -46.68 -12.23
N ILE A 336 -17.19 -45.59 -12.40
CA ILE A 336 -17.87 -45.28 -13.67
C ILE A 336 -16.85 -44.77 -14.70
N ILE A 337 -15.95 -43.88 -14.29
CA ILE A 337 -14.86 -43.36 -15.13
C ILE A 337 -13.96 -44.50 -15.61
N ASN A 338 -13.53 -45.39 -14.70
CA ASN A 338 -12.73 -46.57 -15.04
C ASN A 338 -13.46 -47.57 -15.95
N ARG A 339 -14.80 -47.57 -15.95
CA ARG A 339 -15.60 -48.40 -16.85
C ARG A 339 -15.71 -47.74 -18.23
N LEU A 340 -15.87 -46.43 -18.29
CA LEU A 340 -15.87 -45.66 -19.54
C LEU A 340 -14.51 -45.75 -20.24
N GLU A 341 -13.40 -45.56 -19.54
CA GLU A 341 -12.05 -45.70 -20.11
C GLU A 341 -11.80 -47.12 -20.65
N ARG A 342 -12.30 -48.16 -19.95
CA ARG A 342 -12.21 -49.54 -20.44
C ARG A 342 -13.05 -49.76 -21.70
N LEU A 343 -14.24 -49.14 -21.79
CA LEU A 343 -15.07 -49.22 -22.98
C LEU A 343 -14.45 -48.47 -24.16
N GLU A 344 -13.86 -47.31 -23.92
CA GLU A 344 -13.15 -46.53 -24.93
C GLU A 344 -11.97 -47.30 -25.51
N ARG A 345 -11.13 -47.91 -24.65
CA ARG A 345 -10.03 -48.78 -25.12
C ARG A 345 -10.53 -49.98 -25.91
N ARG A 346 -11.64 -50.61 -25.50
CA ARG A 346 -12.26 -51.71 -26.25
C ARG A 346 -12.80 -51.26 -27.59
N PHE A 347 -13.43 -50.09 -27.65
CA PHE A 347 -13.96 -49.52 -28.88
C PHE A 347 -12.85 -49.21 -29.88
N LEU A 348 -11.77 -48.56 -29.43
CA LEU A 348 -10.59 -48.31 -30.25
C LEU A 348 -9.95 -49.60 -30.76
N GLY A 349 -9.85 -50.63 -29.91
CA GLY A 349 -9.37 -51.95 -30.32
C GLY A 349 -10.26 -52.64 -31.36
N LEU A 350 -11.59 -52.54 -31.21
CA LEU A 350 -12.54 -53.07 -32.20
C LEU A 350 -12.45 -52.33 -33.54
N GLN A 351 -12.29 -51.00 -33.50
CA GLN A 351 -12.11 -50.18 -34.71
C GLN A 351 -10.82 -50.58 -35.45
N GLN A 352 -9.70 -50.71 -34.74
CA GLN A 352 -8.43 -51.15 -35.33
C GLN A 352 -8.54 -52.56 -35.93
N ASN A 353 -9.18 -53.50 -35.24
CA ASN A 353 -9.41 -54.86 -35.76
C ASN A 353 -10.30 -54.85 -37.01
N GLN A 354 -11.32 -53.99 -37.07
CA GLN A 354 -12.17 -53.86 -38.24
C GLN A 354 -11.40 -53.30 -39.43
N GLU A 355 -10.54 -52.30 -39.22
CA GLU A 355 -9.68 -51.75 -40.27
C GLU A 355 -8.66 -52.77 -40.76
N GLN A 356 -8.04 -53.55 -39.87
CA GLN A 356 -7.14 -54.64 -40.24
C GLN A 356 -7.87 -55.74 -41.02
N SER A 357 -9.07 -56.14 -40.60
CA SER A 357 -9.87 -57.13 -41.31
C SER A 357 -10.26 -56.63 -42.71
N LYS A 358 -10.61 -55.34 -42.85
CA LYS A 358 -10.89 -54.74 -44.16
C LYS A 358 -9.67 -54.80 -45.08
N LYS A 359 -8.50 -54.39 -44.57
CA LYS A 359 -7.23 -54.49 -45.33
C LYS A 359 -6.93 -55.93 -45.75
N GLN A 360 -7.09 -56.90 -44.86
CA GLN A 360 -6.91 -58.32 -45.20
C GLN A 360 -7.89 -58.79 -46.29
N THR A 361 -9.15 -58.36 -46.23
CA THR A 361 -10.12 -58.70 -47.28
C THR A 361 -9.76 -58.05 -48.62
N GLU A 362 -9.31 -56.79 -48.62
CA GLU A 362 -8.85 -56.08 -49.82
C GLU A 362 -7.62 -56.77 -50.43
N ASP A 363 -6.64 -57.13 -49.61
CA ASP A 363 -5.45 -57.86 -50.05
C ASP A 363 -5.81 -59.24 -50.62
N SER A 364 -6.73 -59.97 -49.97
CA SER A 364 -7.20 -61.27 -50.47
C SER A 364 -7.93 -61.14 -51.82
N PHE A 365 -8.72 -60.07 -51.99
CA PHE A 365 -9.43 -59.79 -53.23
C PHE A 365 -8.43 -59.46 -54.36
N ALA A 366 -7.45 -58.61 -54.07
CA ALA A 366 -6.37 -58.29 -55.03
C ALA A 366 -5.58 -59.54 -55.46
N GLN A 367 -5.32 -60.48 -54.54
CA GLN A 367 -4.67 -61.75 -54.88
C GLN A 367 -5.54 -62.62 -55.80
N VAL A 368 -6.86 -62.69 -55.54
CA VAL A 368 -7.81 -63.42 -56.40
C VAL A 368 -7.88 -62.78 -57.79
N GLU A 369 -7.93 -61.45 -57.88
CA GLU A 369 -7.91 -60.76 -59.16
C GLU A 369 -6.63 -61.05 -59.96
N GLN A 370 -5.47 -61.02 -59.30
CA GLN A 370 -4.21 -61.42 -59.94
C GLN A 370 -4.22 -62.88 -60.41
N ALA A 371 -4.77 -63.79 -59.60
CA ALA A 371 -4.90 -65.20 -59.99
C ALA A 371 -5.85 -65.37 -61.19
N LEU A 372 -6.97 -64.64 -61.24
CA LEU A 372 -7.89 -64.64 -62.37
C LEU A 372 -7.24 -64.09 -63.64
N VAL A 373 -6.43 -63.03 -63.55
CA VAL A 373 -5.69 -62.50 -64.70
C VAL A 373 -4.68 -63.54 -65.21
N ARG A 374 -3.95 -64.22 -64.32
CA ARG A 374 -3.02 -65.31 -64.70
C ARG A 374 -3.75 -66.47 -65.37
N MET A 375 -4.89 -66.91 -64.83
CA MET A 375 -5.70 -67.96 -65.43
C MET A 375 -6.26 -67.56 -66.79
N ARG A 376 -6.71 -66.31 -66.95
CA ARG A 376 -7.15 -65.78 -68.26
C ARG A 376 -6.01 -65.75 -69.29
N ALA A 377 -4.80 -65.39 -68.88
CA ALA A 377 -3.63 -65.43 -69.75
C ALA A 377 -3.30 -66.87 -70.16
N GLN A 378 -3.29 -67.81 -69.22
CA GLN A 378 -3.06 -69.23 -69.52
C GLN A 378 -4.13 -69.82 -70.45
N LEU A 379 -5.40 -69.46 -70.26
CA LEU A 379 -6.47 -69.88 -71.17
C LEU A 379 -6.27 -69.29 -72.57
N ARG A 380 -5.86 -68.02 -72.68
CA ARG A 380 -5.52 -67.41 -73.98
C ARG A 380 -4.35 -68.11 -74.66
N ASP A 381 -3.29 -68.45 -73.92
CA ASP A 381 -2.13 -69.20 -74.43
C ASP A 381 -2.50 -70.62 -74.90
N LEU A 382 -3.56 -71.21 -74.33
CA LEU A 382 -4.10 -72.51 -74.75
C LEU A 382 -5.07 -72.39 -75.94
N GLU A 383 -5.80 -71.28 -76.05
CA GLU A 383 -6.72 -70.98 -77.15
C GLU A 383 -5.99 -70.53 -78.42
N GLU A 384 -4.81 -69.89 -78.30
CA GLU A 384 -3.96 -69.60 -79.46
C GLU A 384 -3.41 -70.91 -80.03
N PRO A 385 -3.83 -71.33 -81.24
CA PRO A 385 -3.28 -72.53 -81.85
C PRO A 385 -1.81 -72.27 -82.11
N LYS A 386 -0.94 -72.95 -81.36
CA LYS A 386 0.48 -73.00 -81.67
C LYS A 386 0.60 -73.52 -83.11
N GLU A 387 0.91 -72.63 -84.05
CA GLU A 387 1.48 -72.98 -85.35
C GLU A 387 2.90 -73.54 -85.13
N THR A 388 3.02 -74.59 -84.32
CA THR A 388 4.18 -75.46 -84.39
C THR A 388 4.09 -76.12 -85.76
N LYS A 389 4.82 -75.56 -86.72
CA LYS A 389 5.27 -76.26 -87.93
C LYS A 389 5.88 -77.58 -87.47
N GLN A 390 5.08 -78.64 -87.40
CA GLN A 390 5.56 -80.00 -87.27
C GLN A 390 6.35 -80.26 -88.54
N ARG A 391 7.68 -80.18 -88.45
CA ARG A 391 8.57 -80.67 -89.49
C ARG A 391 8.14 -82.10 -89.79
N SER A 392 7.70 -82.35 -91.01
CA SER A 392 7.14 -83.64 -91.39
C SER A 392 8.23 -84.72 -91.20
N LEU A 393 7.82 -85.92 -90.78
CA LEU A 393 8.71 -87.08 -90.66
C LEU A 393 9.49 -87.36 -91.95
N TRP A 394 8.98 -86.93 -93.10
CA TRP A 394 9.61 -87.08 -94.40
C TRP A 394 10.79 -86.13 -94.64
N ASP A 395 10.78 -84.92 -94.07
CA ASP A 395 11.95 -84.01 -94.07
C ASP A 395 13.13 -84.56 -93.26
N ARG A 396 12.87 -85.49 -92.33
CA ARG A 396 13.92 -86.20 -91.58
C ARG A 396 14.46 -87.45 -92.25
N VAL A 397 13.75 -88.04 -93.21
CA VAL A 397 14.10 -89.38 -93.75
C VAL A 397 14.64 -89.34 -95.18
N LEU A 398 14.31 -88.32 -95.99
CA LEU A 398 14.76 -88.26 -97.40
C LEU A 398 15.80 -87.16 -97.71
N GLY A 399 16.32 -86.46 -96.69
CA GLY A 399 17.37 -85.44 -96.82
C GLY A 399 18.79 -86.01 -97.00
N ARG A 400 19.03 -86.82 -98.04
CA ARG A 400 20.36 -87.07 -98.61
C ARG A 400 20.27 -87.12 -100.13
N ARG A 401 20.34 -85.96 -100.75
CA ARG A 401 21.13 -85.72 -101.95
C ARG A 401 21.50 -84.25 -102.04
#